data_AF-A0A6G2VH40-F1
#
_entry.id   AF-A0A6G2VH40-F1
#
_cell.length_a   1.000
_cell.length_b   1.000
_cell.length_c   1.000
_cell.angle_alpha   90.00
_cell.angle_beta   90.00
_cell.angle_gamma   90.00
#
_symmetry.space_group_name_H-M   'P 1'
#
loop_
_entity.id
_entity.type
_entity.pdbx_description
1 polymer ?
#
loop_
_entity_poly.entity_id
_entity_poly.type
_entity_poly.pdbx_seq_one_letter_code
_entity_poly.pdbx_strand_id
1 'polypeptide(L)'
;MNKYTVTAVGLVLALGLVSGCGSSGGSDSAPRSKDGNSAGPDGTTPKGPAYSGPAIPGLAARPAWSLPPADAIDLGGTLLFVKDAQGTYASGHGYTWEPVDGSVGTLHFTDDPEPATLEFRDVKTGQVRKTLKVKTDRVAATTWHDGVPAVAVFAGATTESDGLSEEKTTTEVTVYGGDGAPLGKATIEGDEFDLHEGYIIEQEGDESLMLTPVGGGAARKVTCTGQLARCTFDPRNNEIDGGQAHAPLITGKYAFHVENASTYEDEPEQLVMTDLATGKKAWSTADVTPPAGVELDEDGKRTSGALRVLDVRDGRVLTAWGAGALAPDTWVTATYDITSGKQVGGSSKYSYEDSPADTVNTEGSSVFTPDHTLAAAHTEQGTAVWQPADGKEVWAQKEGEKAMNPLRFSPNGILYGTTTDGFSPSVVLAVDGRTKKVLAKSLPEENIPLFSQQSGYGYISTEKGFFVFPVQG
;
A
#
# COMPACT_ATOMS: atom_id res chain seq x y z
N MET A 1 -16.48 13.14 49.22
CA MET A 1 -17.77 12.55 49.59
C MET A 1 -18.04 11.36 48.68
N ASN A 2 -17.96 10.14 49.24
CA ASN A 2 -18.79 8.94 48.97
C ASN A 2 -19.55 8.86 47.62
N LYS A 3 -19.45 7.81 46.79
CA LYS A 3 -19.33 6.37 47.06
C LYS A 3 -18.80 5.59 45.83
N TYR A 4 -18.12 4.48 46.17
CA TYR A 4 -17.64 3.37 45.34
C TYR A 4 -18.75 2.56 44.66
N THR A 5 -18.43 1.91 43.54
CA THR A 5 -18.85 0.52 43.27
C THR A 5 -17.75 -0.20 42.49
N VAL A 6 -17.08 -1.13 43.17
CA VAL A 6 -16.11 -2.10 42.62
C VAL A 6 -16.85 -3.42 42.45
N THR A 7 -16.78 -4.02 41.26
CA THR A 7 -17.29 -5.37 41.03
C THR A 7 -16.11 -6.30 40.87
N ALA A 8 -15.90 -7.15 41.87
CA ALA A 8 -14.92 -8.23 41.88
C ALA A 8 -15.49 -9.46 41.16
N VAL A 9 -14.74 -10.02 40.21
CA VAL A 9 -15.01 -11.36 39.67
C VAL A 9 -13.95 -12.30 40.21
N GLY A 10 -14.42 -13.31 40.94
CA GLY A 10 -13.61 -14.26 41.70
C GLY A 10 -12.93 -15.31 40.83
N LEU A 11 -11.65 -15.54 41.15
CA LEU A 11 -10.85 -16.69 40.74
C LEU A 11 -11.39 -17.96 41.40
N VAL A 12 -11.61 -19.03 40.62
CA VAL A 12 -11.78 -20.40 41.15
C VAL A 12 -10.58 -21.23 40.73
N LEU A 13 -9.67 -21.44 41.69
CA LEU A 13 -8.60 -22.44 41.66
C LEU A 13 -9.18 -23.80 42.05
N ALA A 14 -9.07 -24.79 41.17
CA ALA A 14 -9.31 -26.20 41.50
C ALA A 14 -7.98 -26.96 41.47
N LEU A 15 -7.44 -27.22 42.66
CA LEU A 15 -6.34 -28.16 42.92
C LEU A 15 -6.92 -29.57 43.04
N GLY A 16 -6.49 -30.48 42.16
CA GLY A 16 -6.74 -31.91 42.26
C GLY A 16 -5.42 -32.68 42.27
N LEU A 17 -4.90 -32.92 43.47
CA LEU A 17 -3.82 -33.88 43.72
C LEU A 17 -4.43 -35.29 43.80
N VAL A 18 -3.97 -36.22 42.97
CA VAL A 18 -4.07 -37.66 43.25
C VAL A 18 -2.67 -38.25 43.20
N SER A 19 -2.21 -38.66 44.38
CA SER A 19 -1.05 -39.51 44.60
C SER A 19 -1.42 -40.98 44.32
N GLY A 20 -0.56 -41.68 43.59
CA GLY A 20 -0.67 -43.12 43.34
C GLY A 20 0.72 -43.72 43.13
N CYS A 21 1.25 -44.29 44.20
CA CYS A 21 2.56 -44.93 44.30
C CYS A 21 2.52 -46.34 43.65
N GLY A 22 3.58 -46.74 42.94
CA GLY A 22 3.66 -48.07 42.32
C GLY A 22 5.02 -48.39 41.68
N SER A 23 5.93 -48.88 42.53
CA SER A 23 7.31 -49.33 42.28
C SER A 23 7.47 -50.50 41.29
N SER A 24 8.55 -50.50 40.47
CA SER A 24 9.66 -51.49 40.44
C SER A 24 10.33 -51.55 39.04
N GLY A 25 11.60 -51.12 38.92
CA GLY A 25 12.78 -51.98 38.69
C GLY A 25 13.11 -52.13 37.19
N GLY A 26 14.33 -51.98 36.67
CA GLY A 26 15.68 -51.68 37.15
C GLY A 26 16.62 -51.62 35.92
N SER A 27 17.76 -50.91 36.08
CA SER A 27 19.05 -51.02 35.34
C SER A 27 19.03 -51.02 33.79
N ASP A 28 19.73 -50.16 33.04
CA ASP A 28 21.19 -50.09 33.03
C ASP A 28 21.76 -48.96 32.14
N SER A 29 22.93 -48.49 32.59
CA SER A 29 24.05 -47.86 31.85
C SER A 29 23.81 -46.71 30.85
N ALA A 30 24.24 -45.51 31.27
CA ALA A 30 24.80 -44.51 30.37
C ALA A 30 26.12 -45.02 29.73
N PRO A 31 26.56 -44.40 28.62
CA PRO A 31 27.67 -43.48 28.81
C PRO A 31 27.47 -42.13 28.10
N ARG A 32 28.02 -41.09 28.74
CA ARG A 32 28.27 -39.79 28.12
C ARG A 32 29.36 -39.93 27.05
N SER A 33 29.14 -39.32 25.89
CA SER A 33 30.22 -38.75 25.08
C SER A 33 29.78 -37.44 24.44
N LYS A 34 30.70 -36.49 24.53
CA LYS A 34 30.66 -35.07 24.18
C LYS A 34 30.55 -34.79 22.67
N ASP A 35 30.00 -33.59 22.42
CA ASP A 35 30.37 -32.58 21.41
C ASP A 35 30.45 -32.98 19.93
N GLY A 36 29.69 -32.27 19.10
CA GLY A 36 29.81 -32.33 17.65
C GLY A 36 28.79 -31.47 16.93
N ASN A 37 29.00 -30.16 16.96
CA ASN A 37 28.30 -29.19 16.11
C ASN A 37 28.51 -29.56 14.63
N SER A 38 27.43 -29.81 13.89
CA SER A 38 27.40 -29.60 12.44
C SER A 38 25.99 -29.20 12.02
N ALA A 39 25.76 -27.89 12.03
CA ALA A 39 24.64 -27.29 11.34
C ALA A 39 24.88 -27.44 9.83
N GLY A 40 24.14 -28.35 9.20
CA GLY A 40 23.95 -28.42 7.75
C GLY A 40 22.63 -27.73 7.36
N PRO A 41 22.48 -27.25 6.12
CA PRO A 41 21.35 -26.45 5.69
C PRO A 41 20.16 -27.36 5.32
N ASP A 42 19.43 -27.84 6.30
CA ASP A 42 18.12 -28.46 6.05
C ASP A 42 17.09 -27.35 5.85
N GLY A 43 17.01 -26.88 4.60
CA GLY A 43 16.00 -25.97 4.09
C GLY A 43 14.62 -26.62 4.00
N THR A 44 14.11 -27.16 5.11
CA THR A 44 12.73 -27.67 5.16
C THR A 44 11.77 -26.49 5.14
N THR A 45 10.85 -26.50 4.16
CA THR A 45 9.69 -25.59 4.10
C THR A 45 9.02 -25.48 5.48
N PRO A 46 8.71 -24.27 5.98
CA PRO A 46 8.07 -24.11 7.29
C PRO A 46 6.80 -24.95 7.39
N LYS A 47 6.71 -25.82 8.40
CA LYS A 47 5.49 -26.56 8.71
C LYS A 47 4.57 -25.67 9.54
N GLY A 48 3.77 -24.85 8.86
CA GLY A 48 2.70 -24.07 9.49
C GLY A 48 1.35 -24.82 9.49
N PRO A 49 0.27 -24.13 9.87
CA PRO A 49 -1.08 -24.67 9.84
C PRO A 49 -1.48 -25.09 8.42
N ALA A 50 -2.38 -26.07 8.31
CA ALA A 50 -2.96 -26.44 7.02
C ALA A 50 -4.06 -25.45 6.63
N TYR A 51 -4.05 -24.97 5.40
CA TYR A 51 -5.14 -24.16 4.86
C TYR A 51 -6.42 -25.00 4.74
N SER A 52 -7.52 -24.50 5.28
CA SER A 52 -8.82 -25.18 5.29
C SER A 52 -9.95 -24.34 4.69
N GLY A 53 -9.62 -23.20 4.08
CA GLY A 53 -10.59 -22.33 3.40
C GLY A 53 -10.96 -22.84 1.99
N PRO A 54 -11.90 -22.16 1.32
CA PRO A 54 -12.28 -22.44 -0.06
C PRO A 54 -11.13 -22.27 -1.06
N ALA A 55 -11.29 -22.82 -2.25
CA ALA A 55 -10.37 -22.53 -3.36
C ALA A 55 -10.43 -21.05 -3.74
N ILE A 56 -9.28 -20.44 -3.96
CA ILE A 56 -9.13 -19.02 -4.29
C ILE A 56 -8.76 -18.91 -5.78
N PRO A 57 -9.61 -18.34 -6.65
CA PRO A 57 -9.34 -18.26 -8.08
C PRO A 57 -8.01 -17.60 -8.42
N GLY A 58 -7.20 -18.23 -9.28
CA GLY A 58 -5.89 -17.72 -9.65
C GLY A 58 -4.77 -18.04 -8.66
N LEU A 59 -5.06 -18.75 -7.57
CA LEU A 59 -4.05 -19.33 -6.69
C LEU A 59 -4.07 -20.86 -6.76
N ALA A 60 -2.93 -21.47 -6.43
CA ALA A 60 -2.83 -22.91 -6.34
C ALA A 60 -3.75 -23.49 -5.24
N ALA A 61 -4.22 -24.72 -5.44
CA ALA A 61 -5.12 -25.39 -4.49
C ALA A 61 -4.50 -25.66 -3.10
N ARG A 62 -3.17 -25.56 -2.97
CA ARG A 62 -2.45 -25.73 -1.70
C ARG A 62 -1.40 -24.63 -1.55
N PRO A 63 -1.20 -24.13 -0.32
CA PRO A 63 -0.12 -23.18 -0.08
C PRO A 63 1.24 -23.87 -0.31
N ALA A 64 2.20 -23.10 -0.80
CA ALA A 64 3.60 -23.50 -0.86
C ALA A 64 4.18 -23.65 0.55
N TRP A 65 3.79 -22.77 1.46
CA TRP A 65 4.16 -22.79 2.87
C TRP A 65 3.20 -21.94 3.70
N SER A 66 3.28 -22.09 5.02
CA SER A 66 2.47 -21.32 5.96
C SER A 66 3.19 -21.06 7.28
N LEU A 67 2.67 -20.10 8.04
CA LEU A 67 3.10 -19.76 9.39
C LEU A 67 1.87 -19.66 10.32
N PRO A 68 2.07 -19.69 11.65
CA PRO A 68 1.06 -19.17 12.59
C PRO A 68 0.58 -17.76 12.18
N PRO A 69 -0.54 -17.28 12.74
CA PRO A 69 -1.06 -15.94 12.44
C PRO A 69 0.03 -14.88 12.54
N ALA A 70 0.19 -14.13 11.46
CA ALA A 70 1.25 -13.15 11.26
C ALA A 70 0.90 -12.28 10.07
N ASP A 71 1.32 -11.03 10.09
CA ASP A 71 1.24 -10.14 8.94
C ASP A 71 2.63 -9.89 8.34
N ALA A 72 2.66 -9.48 7.08
CA ALA A 72 3.90 -9.31 6.34
C ALA A 72 3.87 -8.06 5.47
N ILE A 73 5.03 -7.41 5.37
CA ILE A 73 5.32 -6.44 4.32
C ILE A 73 5.88 -7.20 3.12
N ASP A 74 5.29 -6.99 1.94
CA ASP A 74 5.75 -7.59 0.69
C ASP A 74 6.83 -6.71 0.05
N LEU A 75 8.02 -7.29 -0.09
CA LEU A 75 9.19 -6.66 -0.71
C LEU A 75 9.48 -7.30 -2.08
N GLY A 76 8.44 -7.81 -2.75
CA GLY A 76 8.49 -8.53 -4.02
C GLY A 76 8.96 -9.98 -3.83
N GLY A 77 10.27 -10.20 -3.96
CA GLY A 77 10.86 -11.54 -3.81
C GLY A 77 10.99 -12.03 -2.37
N THR A 78 10.64 -11.19 -1.40
CA THR A 78 10.82 -11.40 0.03
C THR A 78 9.59 -10.91 0.78
N LEU A 79 9.13 -11.68 1.76
CA LEU A 79 8.17 -11.23 2.76
C LEU A 79 8.91 -10.89 4.06
N LEU A 80 8.67 -9.70 4.58
CA LEU A 80 9.21 -9.26 5.86
C LEU A 80 8.19 -9.49 6.97
N PHE A 81 8.63 -10.14 8.03
CA PHE A 81 7.88 -10.31 9.27
C PHE A 81 8.59 -9.60 10.42
N VAL A 82 7.84 -9.03 11.35
CA VAL A 82 8.37 -8.47 12.60
C VAL A 82 7.99 -9.40 13.75
N LYS A 83 8.94 -9.63 14.65
CA LYS A 83 8.69 -10.27 15.95
C LYS A 83 9.03 -9.33 17.08
N ASP A 84 8.18 -9.32 18.10
CA ASP A 84 8.43 -8.64 19.37
C ASP A 84 9.59 -9.31 20.15
N ALA A 85 9.93 -8.75 21.31
CA ALA A 85 10.98 -9.28 22.19
C ALA A 85 10.67 -10.70 22.72
N GLN A 86 9.40 -11.10 22.73
CA GLN A 86 8.91 -12.41 23.15
C GLN A 86 8.91 -13.44 22.01
N GLY A 87 9.16 -13.00 20.77
CA GLY A 87 9.19 -13.81 19.57
C GLY A 87 7.82 -14.03 18.91
N THR A 88 6.79 -13.29 19.35
CA THR A 88 5.46 -13.28 18.74
C THR A 88 5.52 -12.50 17.44
N TYR A 89 4.89 -13.02 16.37
CA TYR A 89 4.75 -12.23 15.15
C TYR A 89 3.82 -11.05 15.41
N ALA A 90 4.22 -9.89 14.93
CA ALA A 90 3.34 -8.75 14.89
C ALA A 90 2.16 -9.07 13.94
N SER A 91 0.96 -8.81 14.43
CA SER A 91 -0.19 -8.54 13.59
C SER A 91 -0.15 -7.05 13.29
N GLY A 92 -0.20 -6.67 12.02
CA GLY A 92 -0.17 -5.27 11.61
C GLY A 92 -1.24 -4.47 12.35
N HIS A 93 -0.89 -3.29 12.83
CA HIS A 93 -1.89 -2.30 13.17
C HIS A 93 -2.28 -1.64 11.86
N GLY A 94 -3.43 -2.04 11.32
CA GLY A 94 -4.00 -1.38 10.16
C GLY A 94 -4.07 0.12 10.46
N TYR A 95 -3.42 0.93 9.64
CA TYR A 95 -4.01 2.23 9.39
C TYR A 95 -5.46 1.96 8.95
N THR A 96 -6.38 2.85 9.28
CA THR A 96 -7.74 2.85 8.70
C THR A 96 -7.74 2.96 7.17
N TRP A 97 -6.55 3.10 6.55
CA TRP A 97 -6.31 3.41 5.14
C TRP A 97 -5.18 2.51 4.62
N GLU A 98 -5.48 1.23 4.40
CA GLU A 98 -4.54 0.27 3.80
C GLU A 98 -4.06 0.76 2.42
N PRO A 99 -2.79 0.55 2.03
CA PRO A 99 -2.32 0.78 0.67
C PRO A 99 -3.24 0.14 -0.36
N VAL A 100 -3.41 0.76 -1.53
CA VAL A 100 -4.29 0.26 -2.62
C VAL A 100 -3.86 -1.15 -3.10
N ASP A 101 -2.57 -1.46 -3.00
CA ASP A 101 -2.01 -2.79 -3.28
C ASP A 101 -2.08 -3.76 -2.09
N GLY A 102 -2.71 -3.33 -0.98
CA GLY A 102 -2.83 -3.95 0.35
C GLY A 102 -1.57 -4.64 0.87
N SER A 103 -0.41 -4.09 0.55
CA SER A 103 0.73 -4.24 1.43
C SER A 103 0.37 -3.69 2.83
N VAL A 104 0.95 -4.25 3.89
CA VAL A 104 0.64 -3.78 5.26
C VAL A 104 1.34 -2.44 5.50
N GLY A 105 0.56 -1.38 5.74
CA GLY A 105 1.05 0.00 5.88
C GLY A 105 1.90 0.29 7.11
N THR A 106 1.84 -0.52 8.17
CA THR A 106 2.77 -0.51 9.31
C THR A 106 2.66 -1.84 10.03
N LEU A 107 3.79 -2.52 10.25
CA LEU A 107 3.81 -3.85 10.86
C LEU A 107 4.19 -3.84 12.34
N HIS A 108 4.83 -2.78 12.82
CA HIS A 108 5.21 -2.61 14.23
C HIS A 108 5.07 -1.14 14.62
N PHE A 109 4.47 -0.87 15.78
CA PHE A 109 4.31 0.46 16.36
C PHE A 109 4.27 0.36 17.89
N THR A 110 5.14 1.10 18.59
CA THR A 110 5.20 1.22 20.06
C THR A 110 5.50 2.67 20.45
N ASP A 111 5.16 3.07 21.68
CA ASP A 111 5.41 4.44 22.17
C ASP A 111 6.91 4.75 22.31
N ASP A 112 7.68 3.76 22.77
CA ASP A 112 9.13 3.83 22.91
C ASP A 112 9.81 2.79 22.01
N PRO A 113 11.06 3.00 21.57
CA PRO A 113 11.77 1.98 20.83
C PRO A 113 12.04 0.72 21.66
N GLU A 114 11.56 -0.43 21.17
CA GLU A 114 11.71 -1.73 21.81
C GLU A 114 12.54 -2.70 20.96
N PRO A 115 13.15 -3.75 21.56
CA PRO A 115 13.82 -4.79 20.80
C PRO A 115 12.84 -5.54 19.90
N ALA A 116 13.10 -5.54 18.58
CA ALA A 116 12.35 -6.28 17.59
C ALA A 116 13.27 -7.12 16.70
N THR A 117 12.73 -8.20 16.14
CA THR A 117 13.43 -9.05 15.17
C THR A 117 12.73 -9.00 13.81
N LEU A 118 13.44 -8.54 12.80
CA LEU A 118 13.00 -8.53 11.41
C LEU A 118 13.43 -9.82 10.72
N GLU A 119 12.48 -10.58 10.18
CA GLU A 119 12.73 -11.81 9.42
C GLU A 119 12.36 -11.62 7.95
N PHE A 120 13.39 -11.57 7.10
CA PHE A 120 13.25 -11.51 5.64
C PHE A 120 13.17 -12.94 5.11
N ARG A 121 11.99 -13.34 4.64
CA ARG A 121 11.71 -14.70 4.16
C ARG A 121 11.53 -14.74 2.67
N ASP A 122 12.12 -15.74 2.03
CA ASP A 122 11.88 -16.06 0.62
C ASP A 122 10.39 -16.35 0.40
N VAL A 123 9.73 -15.59 -0.47
CA VAL A 123 8.29 -15.73 -0.72
C VAL A 123 7.89 -17.10 -1.29
N LYS A 124 8.80 -17.76 -2.00
CA LYS A 124 8.52 -19.06 -2.66
C LYS A 124 8.63 -20.24 -1.69
N THR A 125 9.60 -20.21 -0.78
CA THR A 125 10.00 -21.34 0.06
C THR A 125 9.70 -21.14 1.54
N GLY A 126 9.50 -19.89 1.97
CA GLY A 126 9.34 -19.49 3.36
C GLY A 126 10.64 -19.51 4.18
N GLN A 127 11.80 -19.80 3.54
CA GLN A 127 13.09 -19.84 4.22
C GLN A 127 13.52 -18.43 4.65
N VAL A 128 14.05 -18.31 5.87
CA VAL A 128 14.64 -17.07 6.36
C VAL A 128 15.94 -16.82 5.60
N ARG A 129 15.97 -15.75 4.80
CA ARG A 129 17.16 -15.29 4.07
C ARG A 129 18.06 -14.42 4.97
N LYS A 130 17.44 -13.57 5.78
CA LYS A 130 18.11 -12.63 6.68
C LYS A 130 17.30 -12.40 7.94
N THR A 131 17.99 -12.22 9.05
CA THR A 131 17.41 -11.76 10.31
C THR A 131 18.15 -10.52 10.77
N LEU A 132 17.43 -9.47 11.16
CA LEU A 132 17.98 -8.27 11.78
C LEU A 132 17.40 -8.12 13.18
N LYS A 133 18.24 -7.79 14.15
CA LYS A 133 17.81 -7.38 15.48
C LYS A 133 17.93 -5.86 15.56
N VAL A 134 16.82 -5.19 15.81
CA VAL A 134 16.73 -3.73 15.84
C VAL A 134 16.12 -3.30 17.16
N LYS A 135 16.36 -2.05 17.55
CA LYS A 135 15.59 -1.37 18.59
C LYS A 135 14.79 -0.30 17.87
N THR A 136 13.46 -0.40 17.88
CA THR A 136 12.59 0.36 16.98
C THR A 136 11.24 0.61 17.63
N ASP A 137 10.67 1.77 17.36
CA ASP A 137 9.29 2.10 17.70
C ASP A 137 8.36 1.82 16.53
N ARG A 138 8.81 1.99 15.27
CA ARG A 138 7.98 1.78 14.08
C ARG A 138 8.70 1.01 12.97
N VAL A 139 7.98 0.08 12.33
CA VAL A 139 8.41 -0.59 11.09
C VAL A 139 7.30 -0.47 10.05
N ALA A 140 7.55 0.23 8.96
CA ALA A 140 6.56 0.52 7.93
C ALA A 140 7.05 0.21 6.52
N ALA A 141 6.12 -0.17 5.65
CA ALA A 141 6.38 -0.31 4.23
C ALA A 141 6.70 1.05 3.61
N THR A 142 7.60 1.08 2.63
CA THR A 142 7.89 2.27 1.84
C THR A 142 8.44 1.83 0.47
N THR A 143 8.80 2.78 -0.36
CA THR A 143 9.52 2.54 -1.61
C THR A 143 10.87 3.24 -1.61
N TRP A 144 11.78 2.69 -2.39
CA TRP A 144 13.08 3.25 -2.70
C TRP A 144 13.15 3.44 -4.20
N HIS A 145 13.54 4.63 -4.66
CA HIS A 145 13.82 5.01 -6.05
C HIS A 145 13.29 4.09 -7.16
N ASP A 146 12.40 4.62 -8.00
CA ASP A 146 11.76 3.89 -9.09
C ASP A 146 10.77 2.82 -8.57
N GLY A 147 10.13 3.08 -7.42
CA GLY A 147 9.07 2.21 -6.91
C GLY A 147 9.55 0.88 -6.34
N VAL A 148 10.86 0.71 -6.07
CA VAL A 148 11.38 -0.55 -5.53
C VAL A 148 10.87 -0.72 -4.09
N PRO A 149 10.17 -1.82 -3.76
CA PRO A 149 9.68 -2.04 -2.41
C PRO A 149 10.81 -2.06 -1.37
N ALA A 150 10.59 -1.34 -0.27
CA ALA A 150 11.54 -1.21 0.82
C ALA A 150 10.81 -1.18 2.18
N VAL A 151 11.58 -1.22 3.26
CA VAL A 151 11.07 -1.07 4.62
C VAL A 151 11.81 0.04 5.34
N ALA A 152 11.06 0.89 6.04
CA ALA A 152 11.61 1.89 6.94
C ALA A 152 11.51 1.42 8.39
N VAL A 153 12.63 1.53 9.11
CA VAL A 153 12.73 1.23 10.54
C VAL A 153 13.04 2.54 11.25
N PHE A 154 12.18 2.91 12.18
CA PHE A 154 12.27 4.17 12.92
C PHE A 154 12.72 3.91 14.36
N ALA A 155 13.41 4.88 14.94
CA ALA A 155 13.74 4.91 16.36
C ALA A 155 13.76 6.36 16.85
N GLY A 156 12.69 6.75 17.54
CA GLY A 156 12.52 8.01 18.22
C GLY A 156 13.34 8.08 19.52
N ALA A 157 13.79 9.27 19.86
CA ALA A 157 14.41 9.57 21.13
C ALA A 157 14.01 10.98 21.56
N THR A 158 13.38 11.07 22.74
CA THR A 158 12.97 12.34 23.34
C THR A 158 13.88 12.68 24.50
N THR A 159 14.44 13.88 24.47
CA THR A 159 15.12 14.49 25.61
C THR A 159 14.14 15.43 26.29
N GLU A 160 13.65 15.06 27.48
CA GLU A 160 12.75 15.88 28.28
C GLU A 160 13.37 17.25 28.62
N SER A 161 12.51 18.26 28.75
CA SER A 161 12.91 19.58 29.24
C SER A 161 13.48 19.52 30.66
N ASP A 162 14.63 20.17 30.89
CA ASP A 162 15.19 20.39 32.22
C ASP A 162 14.68 21.67 32.90
N GLY A 163 13.67 22.34 32.31
CA GLY A 163 13.13 23.62 32.74
C GLY A 163 13.92 24.85 32.25
N LEU A 164 15.04 24.65 31.55
CA LEU A 164 15.81 25.70 30.87
C LEU A 164 15.92 25.47 29.36
N SER A 165 15.93 24.21 28.94
CA SER A 165 15.91 23.76 27.55
C SER A 165 14.52 23.28 27.15
N GLU A 166 14.15 23.47 25.89
CA GLU A 166 12.94 22.89 25.33
C GLU A 166 13.12 21.36 25.17
N GLU A 167 12.01 20.63 25.29
CA GLU A 167 12.00 19.21 24.96
C GLU A 167 12.39 19.03 23.49
N LYS A 168 13.22 18.01 23.22
CA LYS A 168 13.68 17.72 21.87
C LYS A 168 13.45 16.27 21.53
N THR A 169 12.63 16.04 20.51
CA THR A 169 12.46 14.73 19.87
C THR A 169 13.39 14.64 18.67
N THR A 170 14.03 13.49 18.49
CA THR A 170 14.78 13.15 17.29
C THR A 170 14.37 11.77 16.82
N THR A 171 14.18 11.61 15.51
CA THR A 171 13.82 10.33 14.91
C THR A 171 14.95 9.86 14.00
N GLU A 172 15.52 8.70 14.30
CA GLU A 172 16.41 8.00 13.39
C GLU A 172 15.59 7.11 12.46
N VAL A 173 15.80 7.22 11.15
CA VAL A 173 15.19 6.33 10.16
C VAL A 173 16.29 5.59 9.39
N THR A 174 16.18 4.28 9.29
CA THR A 174 17.00 3.46 8.40
C THR A 174 16.11 2.71 7.43
N VAL A 175 16.37 2.87 6.14
CA VAL A 175 15.63 2.18 5.07
C VAL A 175 16.41 0.94 4.63
N TYR A 176 15.73 -0.19 4.52
CA TYR A 176 16.31 -1.47 4.09
C TYR A 176 15.63 -1.98 2.82
N GLY A 177 16.40 -2.66 1.97
CA GLY A 177 15.89 -3.36 0.80
C GLY A 177 15.35 -4.76 1.13
N GLY A 178 14.75 -5.42 0.14
CA GLY A 178 14.21 -6.78 0.26
C GLY A 178 15.22 -7.89 0.59
N ASP A 179 16.52 -7.61 0.50
CA ASP A 179 17.61 -8.49 0.94
C ASP A 179 18.05 -8.23 2.40
N GLY A 180 17.47 -7.21 3.04
CA GLY A 180 17.82 -6.74 4.38
C GLY A 180 19.11 -5.93 4.44
N ALA A 181 19.64 -5.45 3.31
CA ALA A 181 20.75 -4.50 3.28
C ALA A 181 20.24 -3.07 3.51
N PRO A 182 20.99 -2.23 4.25
CA PRO A 182 20.62 -0.82 4.42
C PRO A 182 20.82 -0.06 3.10
N LEU A 183 19.80 0.72 2.71
CA LEU A 183 19.78 1.56 1.53
C LEU A 183 20.13 3.02 1.86
N GLY A 184 19.66 3.51 3.01
CA GLY A 184 19.90 4.86 3.48
C GLY A 184 19.59 5.03 4.96
N LYS A 185 20.10 6.11 5.56
CA LYS A 185 19.88 6.43 6.97
C LYS A 185 19.89 7.94 7.17
N ALA A 186 18.94 8.43 7.94
CA ALA A 186 18.82 9.84 8.29
C ALA A 186 18.42 10.03 9.76
N THR A 187 18.71 11.21 10.29
CA THR A 187 18.26 11.66 11.62
C THR A 187 17.52 12.97 11.43
N ILE A 188 16.26 13.00 11.87
CA ILE A 188 15.33 14.11 11.72
C ILE A 188 15.03 14.68 13.11
N GLU A 189 14.89 15.99 13.21
CA GLU A 189 14.38 16.62 14.43
C GLU A 189 12.85 16.57 14.41
N GLY A 190 12.25 16.06 15.48
CA GLY A 190 10.81 15.78 15.54
C GLY A 190 10.43 14.39 15.01
N ASP A 191 9.12 14.19 14.90
CA ASP A 191 8.43 12.97 14.48
C ASP A 191 7.39 13.22 13.37
N GLU A 192 7.12 14.49 13.03
CA GLU A 192 6.20 14.90 11.98
C GLU A 192 6.91 14.99 10.61
N PHE A 193 7.05 13.85 9.93
CA PHE A 193 7.52 13.79 8.55
C PHE A 193 7.00 12.55 7.83
N ASP A 194 6.94 12.64 6.50
CA ASP A 194 6.59 11.52 5.63
C ASP A 194 7.83 10.96 4.92
N LEU A 195 7.73 9.71 4.48
CA LEU A 195 8.80 9.00 3.78
C LEU A 195 8.27 8.27 2.55
N HIS A 196 8.75 8.66 1.37
CA HIS A 196 8.37 8.03 0.11
C HIS A 196 9.52 8.08 -0.92
N GLU A 197 9.68 7.02 -1.73
CA GLU A 197 10.71 6.93 -2.79
C GLU A 197 12.16 7.21 -2.34
N GLY A 198 12.46 6.98 -1.05
CA GLY A 198 13.77 7.29 -0.45
C GLY A 198 13.97 8.76 -0.06
N TYR A 199 12.91 9.57 0.00
CA TYR A 199 12.93 10.96 0.41
C TYR A 199 12.12 11.17 1.69
N ILE A 200 12.69 11.92 2.62
CA ILE A 200 11.96 12.60 3.70
C ILE A 200 11.21 13.77 3.08
N ILE A 201 9.93 13.88 3.38
CA ILE A 201 9.04 14.92 2.87
C ILE A 201 8.60 15.78 4.05
N GLU A 202 8.94 17.07 3.98
CA GLU A 202 8.63 18.06 5.01
C GLU A 202 7.88 19.24 4.40
N GLN A 203 6.86 19.73 5.10
CA GLN A 203 6.14 20.94 4.70
C GLN A 203 6.99 22.19 4.94
N GLU A 204 7.19 23.03 3.92
CA GLU A 204 7.94 24.29 4.02
C GLU A 204 7.03 25.49 3.67
N GLY A 205 6.30 25.98 4.68
CA GLY A 205 5.23 26.97 4.47
C GLY A 205 4.03 26.36 3.72
N ASP A 206 3.06 27.18 3.31
CA ASP A 206 1.81 26.66 2.74
C ASP A 206 1.95 26.16 1.28
N GLU A 207 2.95 26.65 0.56
CA GLU A 207 3.05 26.51 -0.91
C GLU A 207 4.12 25.51 -1.35
N SER A 208 4.90 24.93 -0.44
CA SER A 208 6.06 24.12 -0.81
C SER A 208 6.31 22.91 0.08
N LEU A 209 6.87 21.88 -0.55
CA LEU A 209 7.38 20.68 0.09
C LEU A 209 8.90 20.61 -0.10
N MET A 210 9.62 20.22 0.95
CA MET A 210 11.04 19.91 0.90
C MET A 210 11.25 18.40 0.80
N LEU A 211 11.99 17.97 -0.22
CA LEU A 211 12.33 16.56 -0.45
C LEU A 211 13.80 16.33 -0.10
N THR A 212 14.08 15.67 1.02
CA THR A 212 15.44 15.41 1.50
C THR A 212 15.80 13.93 1.30
N PRO A 213 16.80 13.58 0.46
CA PRO A 213 17.17 12.19 0.23
C PRO A 213 17.71 11.50 1.50
N VAL A 214 17.14 10.34 1.86
CA VAL A 214 17.61 9.53 3.01
C VAL A 214 19.00 8.94 2.77
N GLY A 215 19.38 8.71 1.51
CA GLY A 215 20.72 8.26 1.12
C GLY A 215 21.79 9.36 1.16
N GLY A 216 21.42 10.59 1.54
CA GLY A 216 22.24 11.78 1.42
C GLY A 216 22.17 12.40 0.03
N GLY A 217 22.40 13.71 -0.05
CA GLY A 217 22.27 14.48 -1.28
C GLY A 217 21.76 15.89 -1.01
N ALA A 218 21.55 16.65 -2.07
CA ALA A 218 20.93 17.96 -1.96
C ALA A 218 19.42 17.81 -1.82
N ALA A 219 18.84 18.48 -0.82
CA ALA A 219 17.40 18.59 -0.69
C ALA A 219 16.82 19.39 -1.86
N ARG A 220 15.59 19.06 -2.26
CA ARG A 220 14.90 19.70 -3.39
C ARG A 220 13.57 20.27 -2.93
N LYS A 221 13.38 21.55 -3.22
CA LYS A 221 12.09 22.22 -3.03
C LYS A 221 11.17 21.98 -4.21
N VAL A 222 9.94 21.59 -3.92
CA VAL A 222 8.81 21.49 -4.85
C VAL A 222 7.80 22.55 -4.44
N THR A 223 7.46 23.47 -5.34
CA THR A 223 6.62 24.63 -5.03
C THR A 223 5.39 24.60 -5.93
N CYS A 224 4.21 24.59 -5.31
CA CYS A 224 2.97 24.88 -6.02
C CYS A 224 2.83 26.39 -6.23
N THR A 225 2.22 26.81 -7.34
CA THR A 225 1.99 28.23 -7.66
C THR A 225 0.51 28.55 -7.75
N GLY A 226 0.12 29.82 -7.59
CA GLY A 226 -1.28 30.26 -7.56
C GLY A 226 -1.51 31.35 -6.52
N GLN A 227 -2.62 32.07 -6.60
CA GLN A 227 -2.89 33.20 -5.69
C GLN A 227 -3.12 32.74 -4.23
N LEU A 228 -3.66 31.52 -4.05
CA LEU A 228 -3.92 30.89 -2.76
C LEU A 228 -3.27 29.50 -2.71
N ALA A 229 -2.10 29.37 -3.34
CA ALA A 229 -1.43 28.09 -3.50
C ALA A 229 -1.28 27.38 -2.15
N ARG A 230 -1.86 26.19 -2.07
CA ARG A 230 -1.64 25.24 -0.98
C ARG A 230 -1.13 23.96 -1.61
N CYS A 231 -0.06 23.43 -1.02
CA CYS A 231 0.65 22.28 -1.52
C CYS A 231 0.89 21.38 -0.31
N THR A 232 0.15 20.28 -0.21
CA THR A 232 0.33 19.32 0.88
C THR A 232 0.65 17.95 0.31
N PHE A 233 1.35 17.13 1.08
CA PHE A 233 1.54 15.73 0.76
C PHE A 233 0.46 14.91 1.46
N ASP A 234 -0.21 14.04 0.70
CA ASP A 234 -1.12 13.04 1.24
C ASP A 234 -0.41 11.67 1.29
N PRO A 235 0.08 11.23 2.47
CA PRO A 235 0.79 9.97 2.60
C PRO A 235 -0.10 8.75 2.36
N ARG A 236 -1.44 8.90 2.33
CA ARG A 236 -2.37 7.79 2.04
C ARG A 236 -2.22 7.30 0.60
N ASN A 237 -2.01 8.24 -0.32
CA ASN A 237 -1.93 7.97 -1.76
C ASN A 237 -0.53 8.23 -2.33
N ASN A 238 0.38 8.75 -1.50
CA ASN A 238 1.67 9.30 -1.90
C ASN A 238 1.53 10.42 -2.95
N GLU A 239 0.49 11.24 -2.80
CA GLU A 239 0.15 12.29 -3.76
C GLU A 239 0.47 13.68 -3.23
N ILE A 240 0.82 14.58 -4.15
CA ILE A 240 0.71 16.01 -3.92
C ILE A 240 -0.74 16.44 -4.09
N ASP A 241 -1.24 17.24 -3.16
CA ASP A 241 -2.57 17.85 -3.19
C ASP A 241 -2.44 19.37 -3.40
N GLY A 242 -2.96 19.85 -4.53
CA GLY A 242 -3.05 21.26 -4.89
C GLY A 242 -4.48 21.80 -4.98
N GLY A 243 -5.43 21.18 -4.27
CA GLY A 243 -6.85 21.55 -4.28
C GLY A 243 -7.69 20.58 -5.12
N GLN A 244 -7.87 20.87 -6.41
CA GLN A 244 -8.58 19.96 -7.34
C GLN A 244 -7.64 19.08 -8.17
N ALA A 245 -6.33 19.33 -8.09
CA ALA A 245 -5.32 18.63 -8.87
C ALA A 245 -4.43 17.78 -7.96
N HIS A 246 -4.30 16.49 -8.32
CA HIS A 246 -3.50 15.53 -7.57
C HIS A 246 -2.57 14.72 -8.47
N ALA A 247 -1.39 14.36 -7.98
CA ALA A 247 -0.46 13.51 -8.70
C ALA A 247 0.48 12.80 -7.72
N PRO A 248 1.09 11.66 -8.08
CA PRO A 248 2.20 11.10 -7.31
C PRO A 248 3.27 12.16 -7.11
N LEU A 249 3.66 12.44 -5.86
CA LEU A 249 4.65 13.50 -5.59
C LEU A 249 5.99 13.17 -6.28
N ILE A 250 6.39 11.90 -6.20
CA ILE A 250 7.60 11.35 -6.81
C ILE A 250 7.22 10.13 -7.63
N THR A 251 7.74 10.04 -8.86
CA THR A 251 7.64 8.83 -9.67
C THR A 251 8.89 8.64 -10.50
N GLY A 252 9.64 7.59 -10.17
CA GLY A 252 10.99 7.38 -10.68
C GLY A 252 11.87 8.62 -10.51
N LYS A 253 12.39 9.13 -11.63
CA LYS A 253 13.23 10.34 -11.65
C LYS A 253 12.46 11.66 -11.70
N TYR A 254 11.14 11.65 -11.58
CA TYR A 254 10.31 12.84 -11.73
C TYR A 254 9.64 13.26 -10.42
N ALA A 255 9.38 14.56 -10.29
CA ALA A 255 8.51 15.13 -9.26
C ALA A 255 7.37 15.90 -9.91
N PHE A 256 6.19 15.81 -9.31
CA PHE A 256 5.05 16.64 -9.69
C PHE A 256 4.92 17.86 -8.78
N HIS A 257 4.41 18.95 -9.36
CA HIS A 257 3.85 20.08 -8.63
C HIS A 257 2.60 20.59 -9.34
N VAL A 258 1.87 21.46 -8.65
CA VAL A 258 0.64 22.06 -9.15
C VAL A 258 0.88 23.53 -9.47
N GLU A 259 0.60 23.95 -10.69
CA GLU A 259 0.47 25.36 -11.07
C GLU A 259 -1.01 25.77 -11.01
N ASN A 260 -1.28 27.03 -10.66
CA ASN A 260 -2.63 27.56 -10.44
C ASN A 260 -3.43 26.82 -9.34
N ALA A 261 -2.74 26.34 -8.31
CA ALA A 261 -3.33 25.67 -7.16
C ALA A 261 -4.32 26.59 -6.42
N SER A 262 -5.47 26.02 -6.03
CA SER A 262 -6.55 26.69 -5.31
C SER A 262 -7.22 27.87 -6.04
N THR A 263 -7.06 27.99 -7.37
CA THR A 263 -7.71 29.04 -8.18
C THR A 263 -8.49 28.41 -9.31
N TYR A 264 -9.79 28.64 -9.36
CA TYR A 264 -10.65 28.15 -10.45
C TYR A 264 -11.34 29.29 -11.23
N GLU A 265 -11.25 30.55 -10.75
CA GLU A 265 -11.99 31.67 -11.35
C GLU A 265 -11.35 32.21 -12.64
N ASP A 266 -10.02 32.24 -12.76
CA ASP A 266 -9.33 32.83 -13.92
C ASP A 266 -8.53 31.82 -14.76
N GLU A 267 -7.96 30.78 -14.12
CA GLU A 267 -7.17 29.72 -14.77
C GLU A 267 -7.30 28.39 -14.03
N PRO A 268 -7.59 27.26 -14.70
CA PRO A 268 -7.69 25.96 -14.05
C PRO A 268 -6.32 25.44 -13.61
N GLU A 269 -6.30 24.63 -12.56
CA GLU A 269 -5.12 23.93 -12.03
C GLU A 269 -4.41 23.15 -13.15
N GLN A 270 -3.07 23.09 -13.08
CA GLN A 270 -2.23 22.33 -13.99
C GLN A 270 -1.27 21.43 -13.21
N LEU A 271 -1.10 20.20 -13.69
CA LEU A 271 -0.08 19.30 -13.17
C LEU A 271 1.19 19.45 -14.02
N VAL A 272 2.33 19.65 -13.36
CA VAL A 272 3.63 19.81 -14.00
C VAL A 272 4.59 18.76 -13.48
N MET A 273 5.13 17.96 -14.41
CA MET A 273 6.14 16.96 -14.12
C MET A 273 7.53 17.53 -14.42
N THR A 274 8.45 17.45 -13.47
CA THR A 274 9.83 17.92 -13.60
C THR A 274 10.81 16.81 -13.30
N ASP A 275 11.95 16.81 -13.98
CA ASP A 275 13.06 15.92 -13.66
C ASP A 275 13.68 16.32 -12.31
N LEU A 276 13.70 15.41 -11.34
CA LEU A 276 14.14 15.66 -9.96
C LEU A 276 15.58 16.17 -9.88
N ALA A 277 16.45 15.64 -10.74
CA ALA A 277 17.88 15.97 -10.73
C ALA A 277 18.16 17.36 -11.30
N THR A 278 17.44 17.76 -12.35
CA THR A 278 17.71 18.99 -13.10
C THR A 278 16.70 20.11 -12.85
N GLY A 279 15.53 19.80 -12.31
CA GLY A 279 14.39 20.71 -12.16
C GLY A 279 13.74 21.10 -13.48
N LYS A 280 14.11 20.47 -14.61
CA LYS A 280 13.56 20.83 -15.92
C LYS A 280 12.17 20.23 -16.10
N LYS A 281 11.23 21.02 -16.63
CA LYS A 281 9.91 20.53 -17.05
C LYS A 281 10.07 19.41 -18.06
N ALA A 282 9.47 18.27 -17.76
CA ALA A 282 9.40 17.09 -18.61
C ALA A 282 8.03 16.98 -19.31
N TRP A 283 6.96 17.40 -18.66
CA TRP A 283 5.59 17.35 -19.17
C TRP A 283 4.66 18.26 -18.35
N SER A 284 3.54 18.69 -18.93
CA SER A 284 2.47 19.39 -18.21
C SER A 284 1.10 19.17 -18.86
N THR A 285 0.04 19.19 -18.07
CA THR A 285 -1.35 19.21 -18.57
C THR A 285 -1.65 20.45 -19.41
N ALA A 286 -0.92 21.56 -19.22
CA ALA A 286 -1.07 22.78 -20.01
C ALA A 286 -0.52 22.64 -21.45
N ASP A 287 0.39 21.69 -21.66
CA ASP A 287 1.05 21.47 -22.95
C ASP A 287 0.33 20.43 -23.83
N VAL A 288 -0.75 19.82 -23.33
CA VAL A 288 -1.50 18.77 -24.03
C VAL A 288 -2.93 19.19 -24.33
N THR A 289 -3.53 18.59 -25.36
CA THR A 289 -4.95 18.78 -25.65
C THR A 289 -5.80 17.98 -24.65
N PRO A 290 -6.78 18.60 -23.97
CA PRO A 290 -7.74 17.86 -23.14
C PRO A 290 -8.43 16.75 -23.96
N PRO A 291 -8.64 15.57 -23.40
CA PRO A 291 -9.17 14.45 -24.14
C PRO A 291 -10.65 14.68 -24.50
N ALA A 292 -11.10 14.01 -25.56
CA ALA A 292 -12.51 14.04 -25.95
C ALA A 292 -13.40 13.60 -24.77
N GLY A 293 -14.42 14.42 -24.48
CA GLY A 293 -15.35 14.21 -23.35
C GLY A 293 -15.20 15.21 -22.20
N VAL A 294 -14.11 16.00 -22.19
CA VAL A 294 -13.90 17.14 -21.30
C VAL A 294 -14.55 18.39 -21.91
N GLU A 295 -15.35 19.09 -21.10
CA GLU A 295 -16.04 20.31 -21.47
C GLU A 295 -15.09 21.51 -21.44
N LEU A 296 -15.11 22.28 -22.53
CA LEU A 296 -14.33 23.50 -22.71
C LEU A 296 -15.24 24.71 -22.80
N ASP A 297 -14.78 25.85 -22.31
CA ASP A 297 -15.45 27.15 -22.44
C ASP A 297 -15.24 27.77 -23.84
N GLU A 298 -15.74 28.99 -24.03
CA GLU A 298 -15.63 29.73 -25.30
C GLU A 298 -14.18 30.07 -25.69
N ASP A 299 -13.28 30.14 -24.71
CA ASP A 299 -11.84 30.39 -24.89
C ASP A 299 -11.03 29.08 -25.06
N GLY A 300 -11.72 27.93 -25.05
CA GLY A 300 -11.09 26.60 -25.16
C GLY A 300 -10.40 26.13 -23.88
N LYS A 301 -10.63 26.79 -22.74
CA LYS A 301 -10.14 26.35 -21.43
C LYS A 301 -11.08 25.31 -20.84
N ARG A 302 -10.54 24.43 -20.00
CA ARG A 302 -11.34 23.42 -19.31
C ARG A 302 -12.28 24.10 -18.33
N THR A 303 -13.52 23.64 -18.33
CA THR A 303 -14.51 24.03 -17.31
C THR A 303 -14.35 23.23 -16.02
N SER A 304 -13.28 22.48 -15.79
CA SER A 304 -13.04 21.80 -14.52
C SER A 304 -11.55 21.86 -14.17
N GLY A 305 -11.27 22.22 -12.91
CA GLY A 305 -9.93 22.17 -12.34
C GLY A 305 -9.49 20.75 -11.97
N ALA A 306 -10.45 19.83 -11.88
CA ALA A 306 -10.23 18.46 -11.46
C ALA A 306 -9.27 17.71 -12.40
N LEU A 307 -8.12 17.32 -11.86
CA LEU A 307 -7.05 16.63 -12.56
C LEU A 307 -6.38 15.60 -11.67
N ARG A 308 -6.07 14.44 -12.25
CA ARG A 308 -5.24 13.44 -11.58
C ARG A 308 -4.25 12.81 -12.53
N VAL A 309 -3.06 12.53 -12.04
CA VAL A 309 -2.14 11.56 -12.65
C VAL A 309 -2.36 10.22 -11.95
N LEU A 310 -2.79 9.21 -12.71
CA LEU A 310 -3.07 7.89 -12.16
C LEU A 310 -1.84 6.99 -12.22
N ASP A 311 -0.97 7.22 -13.21
CA ASP A 311 0.20 6.40 -13.44
C ASP A 311 1.20 7.07 -14.39
N VAL A 312 2.48 6.78 -14.19
CA VAL A 312 3.59 7.18 -15.06
C VAL A 312 4.49 5.98 -15.31
N ARG A 313 4.59 5.54 -16.56
CA ARG A 313 5.44 4.41 -16.96
C ARG A 313 5.75 4.40 -18.43
N ASP A 314 6.84 3.74 -18.81
CA ASP A 314 7.19 3.46 -20.22
C ASP A 314 7.14 4.70 -21.14
N GLY A 315 7.50 5.87 -20.61
CA GLY A 315 7.45 7.14 -21.33
C GLY A 315 6.03 7.68 -21.54
N ARG A 316 5.05 7.20 -20.79
CA ARG A 316 3.65 7.61 -20.83
C ARG A 316 3.15 8.07 -19.47
N VAL A 317 2.13 8.91 -19.50
CA VAL A 317 1.38 9.36 -18.33
C VAL A 317 -0.10 9.09 -18.55
N LEU A 318 -0.71 8.33 -17.64
CA LEU A 318 -2.15 8.12 -17.57
C LEU A 318 -2.74 9.18 -16.65
N THR A 319 -3.78 9.83 -17.13
CA THR A 319 -4.43 10.96 -16.45
C THR A 319 -5.93 10.71 -16.34
N ALA A 320 -6.56 11.33 -15.34
CA ALA A 320 -8.00 11.51 -15.25
C ALA A 320 -8.30 13.01 -15.24
N TRP A 321 -9.28 13.42 -16.06
CA TRP A 321 -9.73 14.80 -16.21
C TRP A 321 -11.19 14.90 -15.78
N GLY A 322 -11.54 15.90 -14.97
CA GLY A 322 -12.94 16.20 -14.70
C GLY A 322 -13.68 16.53 -16.00
N ALA A 323 -14.83 15.91 -16.21
CA ALA A 323 -15.57 16.06 -17.47
C ALA A 323 -16.16 17.46 -17.64
N GLY A 324 -16.53 18.15 -16.56
CA GLY A 324 -17.03 19.53 -16.60
C GLY A 324 -17.43 20.07 -15.22
N ALA A 325 -17.63 21.38 -15.11
CA ALA A 325 -17.95 22.06 -13.84
C ALA A 325 -19.22 21.51 -13.16
N LEU A 326 -20.20 21.10 -13.98
CA LEU A 326 -21.51 20.64 -13.54
C LEU A 326 -21.65 19.12 -13.53
N ALA A 327 -20.54 18.40 -13.75
CA ALA A 327 -20.47 16.95 -13.71
C ALA A 327 -19.27 16.51 -12.84
N PRO A 328 -19.28 16.87 -11.53
CA PRO A 328 -18.13 16.64 -10.66
C PRO A 328 -17.72 15.16 -10.63
N ASP A 329 -18.70 14.25 -10.58
CA ASP A 329 -18.47 12.81 -10.45
C ASP A 329 -18.09 12.12 -11.76
N THR A 330 -17.98 12.86 -12.86
CA THR A 330 -17.68 12.30 -14.18
C THR A 330 -16.26 12.61 -14.59
N TRP A 331 -15.47 11.57 -14.84
CA TRP A 331 -14.07 11.69 -15.25
C TRP A 331 -13.83 11.10 -16.63
N VAL A 332 -12.83 11.66 -17.31
CA VAL A 332 -12.31 11.19 -18.59
C VAL A 332 -10.87 10.77 -18.40
N THR A 333 -10.58 9.48 -18.58
CA THR A 333 -9.21 8.98 -18.53
C THR A 333 -8.55 9.04 -19.90
N ALA A 334 -7.28 9.42 -19.94
CA ALA A 334 -6.50 9.48 -21.17
C ALA A 334 -5.00 9.26 -20.91
N THR A 335 -4.34 8.65 -21.88
CA THR A 335 -2.89 8.37 -21.82
C THR A 335 -2.16 9.26 -22.80
N TYR A 336 -1.06 9.87 -22.35
CA TYR A 336 -0.22 10.75 -23.17
C TYR A 336 1.20 10.23 -23.24
N ASP A 337 1.84 10.37 -24.41
CA ASP A 337 3.28 10.20 -24.55
C ASP A 337 3.99 11.43 -23.95
N ILE A 338 4.87 11.19 -22.97
CA ILE A 338 5.54 12.25 -22.20
C ILE A 338 6.40 13.14 -23.11
N THR A 339 7.05 12.56 -24.12
CA THR A 339 8.01 13.29 -24.95
C THR A 339 7.32 14.18 -25.98
N SER A 340 6.25 13.69 -26.60
CA SER A 340 5.55 14.38 -27.68
C SER A 340 4.31 15.16 -27.21
N GLY A 341 3.83 14.90 -25.99
CA GLY A 341 2.57 15.44 -25.46
C GLY A 341 1.32 14.92 -26.17
N LYS A 342 1.46 13.96 -27.09
CA LYS A 342 0.33 13.45 -27.88
C LYS A 342 -0.44 12.41 -27.08
N GLN A 343 -1.77 12.51 -27.13
CA GLN A 343 -2.63 11.44 -26.64
C GLN A 343 -2.37 10.15 -27.43
N VAL A 344 -2.31 9.03 -26.70
CA VAL A 344 -2.17 7.67 -27.22
C VAL A 344 -3.51 6.98 -27.12
N GLY A 345 -4.04 6.50 -28.25
CA GLY A 345 -5.34 5.82 -28.28
C GLY A 345 -6.52 6.76 -28.05
N GLY A 346 -7.58 6.24 -27.43
CA GLY A 346 -8.80 6.97 -27.08
C GLY A 346 -8.83 7.44 -25.63
N SER A 347 -10.03 7.72 -25.15
CA SER A 347 -10.33 8.05 -23.75
C SER A 347 -11.49 7.22 -23.25
N SER A 348 -11.58 7.01 -21.93
CA SER A 348 -12.75 6.37 -21.29
C SER A 348 -13.44 7.39 -20.39
N LYS A 349 -14.78 7.47 -20.46
CA LYS A 349 -15.59 8.40 -19.67
C LYS A 349 -16.55 7.63 -18.77
N TYR A 350 -16.47 7.86 -17.46
CA TYR A 350 -17.32 7.20 -16.47
C TYR A 350 -17.80 8.19 -15.42
N SER A 351 -19.02 7.95 -14.91
CA SER A 351 -19.57 8.61 -13.73
C SER A 351 -19.35 7.70 -12.53
N TYR A 352 -18.65 8.21 -11.51
CA TYR A 352 -18.20 7.48 -10.34
C TYR A 352 -19.24 7.61 -9.21
N GLU A 353 -19.41 6.56 -8.39
CA GLU A 353 -20.46 6.56 -7.34
C GLU A 353 -20.12 7.47 -6.14
N ASP A 354 -18.83 7.69 -5.86
CA ASP A 354 -18.34 8.50 -4.74
C ASP A 354 -17.57 9.76 -5.20
N SER A 355 -17.37 10.70 -4.27
CA SER A 355 -16.74 12.01 -4.53
C SER A 355 -15.40 11.90 -5.29
N PRO A 356 -15.18 12.69 -6.35
CA PRO A 356 -13.97 12.78 -7.17
C PRO A 356 -12.66 12.98 -6.41
N ALA A 357 -12.75 13.64 -5.24
CA ALA A 357 -11.62 13.92 -4.36
C ALA A 357 -11.04 12.62 -3.77
N ASP A 358 -11.89 11.61 -3.59
CA ASP A 358 -11.60 10.41 -2.81
C ASP A 358 -11.69 9.10 -3.64
N THR A 359 -11.94 9.16 -4.95
CA THR A 359 -12.20 7.95 -5.74
C THR A 359 -11.00 7.44 -6.52
N VAL A 360 -10.36 8.24 -7.37
CA VAL A 360 -9.48 7.65 -8.41
C VAL A 360 -8.14 7.11 -7.88
N ASN A 361 -7.84 7.25 -6.59
CA ASN A 361 -6.66 6.61 -5.96
C ASN A 361 -6.86 6.31 -4.46
N THR A 362 -7.75 7.03 -3.80
CA THR A 362 -8.14 6.83 -2.41
C THR A 362 -9.12 5.65 -2.32
N GLU A 363 -8.84 4.66 -1.47
CA GLU A 363 -9.84 3.67 -1.02
C GLU A 363 -10.43 2.70 -2.07
N GLY A 364 -9.72 2.44 -3.19
CA GLY A 364 -10.06 1.30 -4.05
C GLY A 364 -11.16 1.56 -5.10
N SER A 365 -11.45 2.82 -5.42
CA SER A 365 -12.41 3.10 -6.51
C SER A 365 -11.86 2.73 -7.89
N SER A 366 -10.53 2.75 -8.09
CA SER A 366 -9.89 2.25 -9.30
C SER A 366 -8.69 1.37 -8.98
N VAL A 367 -8.65 0.17 -9.58
CA VAL A 367 -7.60 -0.83 -9.35
C VAL A 367 -7.01 -1.30 -10.66
N PHE A 368 -5.70 -1.50 -10.69
CA PHE A 368 -4.98 -1.93 -11.88
C PHE A 368 -4.53 -3.38 -11.76
N THR A 369 -4.43 -4.08 -12.88
CA THR A 369 -3.62 -5.29 -12.91
C THR A 369 -2.16 -4.95 -12.58
N PRO A 370 -1.39 -5.88 -12.00
CA PRO A 370 0.04 -5.63 -11.74
C PRO A 370 0.86 -5.28 -13.00
N ASP A 371 0.45 -5.79 -14.16
CA ASP A 371 1.04 -5.44 -15.46
C ASP A 371 0.40 -4.19 -16.10
N HIS A 372 -0.61 -3.62 -15.42
CA HIS A 372 -1.43 -2.49 -15.79
C HIS A 372 -2.02 -2.53 -17.22
N THR A 373 -2.21 -3.74 -17.74
CA THR A 373 -2.91 -3.95 -18.99
C THR A 373 -4.42 -3.77 -18.86
N LEU A 374 -4.95 -3.84 -17.63
CA LEU A 374 -6.34 -3.57 -17.29
C LEU A 374 -6.44 -2.65 -16.07
N ALA A 375 -7.51 -1.87 -16.03
CA ALA A 375 -7.96 -1.14 -14.87
C ALA A 375 -9.45 -1.38 -14.67
N ALA A 376 -9.91 -1.36 -13.42
CA ALA A 376 -11.30 -1.50 -13.04
C ALA A 376 -11.71 -0.33 -12.15
N ALA A 377 -12.90 0.21 -12.33
CA ALA A 377 -13.42 1.36 -11.59
C ALA A 377 -14.80 1.06 -11.03
N HIS A 378 -15.09 1.62 -9.86
CA HIS A 378 -16.44 1.71 -9.34
C HIS A 378 -17.18 2.89 -9.98
N THR A 379 -18.27 2.61 -10.66
CA THR A 379 -19.10 3.58 -11.37
C THR A 379 -20.52 3.55 -10.81
N GLU A 380 -21.34 4.55 -11.11
CA GLU A 380 -22.77 4.55 -10.73
C GLU A 380 -23.54 3.30 -11.18
N GLN A 381 -23.03 2.56 -12.18
CA GLN A 381 -23.64 1.32 -12.70
C GLN A 381 -22.97 0.05 -12.16
N GLY A 382 -22.06 0.15 -11.20
CA GLY A 382 -21.20 -0.92 -10.70
C GLY A 382 -19.79 -0.85 -11.30
N THR A 383 -19.13 -1.99 -11.52
CA THR A 383 -17.75 -1.99 -12.05
C THR A 383 -17.69 -1.74 -13.56
N ALA A 384 -16.74 -0.90 -14.00
CA ALA A 384 -16.28 -0.85 -15.39
C ALA A 384 -14.81 -1.28 -15.50
N VAL A 385 -14.44 -2.00 -16.55
CA VAL A 385 -13.06 -2.42 -16.84
C VAL A 385 -12.61 -1.90 -18.20
N TRP A 386 -11.43 -1.29 -18.26
CA TRP A 386 -10.85 -0.73 -19.48
C TRP A 386 -9.36 -1.05 -19.60
N GLN A 387 -8.81 -0.78 -20.78
CA GLN A 387 -7.39 -0.87 -21.09
C GLN A 387 -6.75 0.53 -20.96
N PRO A 388 -5.85 0.76 -19.99
CA PRO A 388 -5.22 2.08 -19.82
C PRO A 388 -4.42 2.54 -21.04
N ALA A 389 -3.82 1.61 -21.78
CA ALA A 389 -2.93 1.91 -22.89
C ALA A 389 -3.61 2.65 -24.06
N ASP A 390 -4.92 2.44 -24.25
CA ASP A 390 -5.68 3.02 -25.36
C ASP A 390 -7.10 3.49 -24.99
N GLY A 391 -7.48 3.42 -23.71
CA GLY A 391 -8.80 3.84 -23.22
C GLY A 391 -9.95 2.93 -23.65
N LYS A 392 -9.67 1.72 -24.15
CA LYS A 392 -10.71 0.83 -24.64
C LYS A 392 -11.45 0.16 -23.48
N GLU A 393 -12.77 0.37 -23.42
CA GLU A 393 -13.64 -0.40 -22.52
C GLU A 393 -13.61 -1.89 -22.91
N VAL A 394 -13.39 -2.73 -21.90
CA VAL A 394 -13.45 -4.19 -22.01
C VAL A 394 -14.85 -4.68 -21.69
N TRP A 395 -15.41 -4.23 -20.57
CA TRP A 395 -16.81 -4.40 -20.21
C TRP A 395 -17.20 -3.41 -19.11
N ALA A 396 -18.49 -3.08 -19.03
CA ALA A 396 -19.09 -2.38 -17.91
C ALA A 396 -20.28 -3.17 -17.34
N GLN A 397 -20.56 -2.98 -16.05
CA GLN A 397 -21.85 -3.34 -15.47
C GLN A 397 -22.94 -2.43 -16.02
N LYS A 398 -24.15 -2.99 -16.08
CA LYS A 398 -25.33 -2.32 -16.64
C LYS A 398 -26.40 -2.22 -15.57
N GLU A 399 -27.32 -1.29 -15.78
CA GLU A 399 -28.53 -1.16 -14.95
C GLU A 399 -29.23 -2.51 -14.76
N GLY A 400 -29.60 -2.83 -13.52
CA GLY A 400 -30.26 -4.07 -13.14
C GLY A 400 -29.30 -5.23 -12.82
N GLU A 401 -28.00 -5.06 -12.98
CA GLU A 401 -27.01 -5.97 -12.41
C GLU A 401 -26.76 -5.65 -10.92
N LYS A 402 -26.32 -6.65 -10.16
CA LYS A 402 -25.85 -6.42 -8.80
C LYS A 402 -24.49 -5.71 -8.86
N ALA A 403 -24.42 -4.47 -8.36
CA ALA A 403 -23.20 -3.68 -8.35
C ALA A 403 -22.07 -4.42 -7.62
N MET A 404 -20.89 -4.41 -8.23
CA MET A 404 -19.65 -4.88 -7.67
C MET A 404 -18.72 -3.70 -7.46
N ASN A 405 -18.11 -3.65 -6.29
CA ASN A 405 -17.07 -2.69 -5.96
C ASN A 405 -15.73 -3.42 -6.21
N PRO A 406 -14.92 -2.98 -7.18
CA PRO A 406 -13.65 -3.62 -7.46
C PRO A 406 -12.70 -3.42 -6.27
N LEU A 407 -12.00 -4.48 -5.87
CA LEU A 407 -11.03 -4.42 -4.77
C LEU A 407 -9.61 -4.65 -5.24
N ARG A 408 -9.39 -5.62 -6.14
CA ARG A 408 -8.03 -5.96 -6.59
C ARG A 408 -7.99 -6.85 -7.81
N PHE A 409 -6.96 -6.67 -8.64
CA PHE A 409 -6.54 -7.67 -9.61
C PHE A 409 -5.45 -8.61 -9.11
N SER A 410 -5.58 -9.89 -9.44
CA SER A 410 -4.45 -10.82 -9.43
C SER A 410 -3.52 -10.61 -10.64
N PRO A 411 -2.28 -11.12 -10.60
CA PRO A 411 -1.35 -11.05 -11.74
C PRO A 411 -1.86 -11.75 -13.02
N ASN A 412 -2.77 -12.73 -12.90
CA ASN A 412 -3.39 -13.40 -14.04
C ASN A 412 -4.71 -12.75 -14.50
N GLY A 413 -5.05 -11.56 -13.99
CA GLY A 413 -6.19 -10.77 -14.48
C GLY A 413 -7.55 -11.18 -13.91
N ILE A 414 -7.59 -11.82 -12.73
CA ILE A 414 -8.82 -12.06 -11.98
C ILE A 414 -9.09 -10.82 -11.14
N LEU A 415 -10.29 -10.27 -11.26
CA LEU A 415 -10.77 -9.15 -10.46
C LEU A 415 -11.57 -9.67 -9.28
N TYR A 416 -11.10 -9.35 -8.09
CA TYR A 416 -11.82 -9.51 -6.83
C TYR A 416 -12.62 -8.25 -6.55
N GLY A 417 -13.84 -8.42 -6.06
CA GLY A 417 -14.70 -7.31 -5.67
C GLY A 417 -15.74 -7.72 -4.65
N THR A 418 -16.29 -6.76 -3.93
CA THR A 418 -17.42 -6.98 -3.02
C THR A 418 -18.72 -6.68 -3.73
N THR A 419 -19.78 -7.40 -3.34
CA THR A 419 -21.14 -7.07 -3.75
C THR A 419 -22.01 -7.03 -2.51
N THR A 420 -22.80 -5.97 -2.34
CA THR A 420 -23.76 -5.85 -1.23
C THR A 420 -25.19 -6.08 -1.71
N ASP A 421 -26.00 -6.79 -0.93
CA ASP A 421 -27.46 -6.87 -1.10
C ASP A 421 -28.12 -6.14 0.08
N GLY A 422 -28.01 -4.81 0.10
CA GLY A 422 -28.62 -3.96 1.14
C GLY A 422 -28.15 -4.31 2.55
N PHE A 423 -29.03 -4.93 3.36
CA PHE A 423 -28.75 -5.29 4.76
C PHE A 423 -27.99 -6.62 4.92
N SER A 424 -27.61 -7.29 3.83
CA SER A 424 -26.82 -8.52 3.88
C SER A 424 -25.33 -8.19 4.02
N PRO A 425 -24.54 -9.03 4.71
CA PRO A 425 -23.08 -8.86 4.72
C PRO A 425 -22.54 -8.88 3.30
N SER A 426 -21.56 -8.01 3.02
CA SER A 426 -20.84 -7.99 1.75
C SER A 426 -20.28 -9.38 1.44
N VAL A 427 -20.47 -9.83 0.20
CA VAL A 427 -19.86 -11.08 -0.27
C VAL A 427 -18.76 -10.76 -1.26
N VAL A 428 -17.61 -11.42 -1.10
CA VAL A 428 -16.52 -11.31 -2.06
C VAL A 428 -16.80 -12.20 -3.26
N LEU A 429 -16.65 -11.62 -4.44
CA LEU A 429 -16.79 -12.21 -5.75
C LEU A 429 -15.42 -12.18 -6.43
N ALA A 430 -15.10 -13.23 -7.18
CA ALA A 430 -13.96 -13.23 -8.10
C ALA A 430 -14.49 -13.42 -9.52
N VAL A 431 -14.11 -12.53 -10.44
CA VAL A 431 -14.48 -12.58 -11.85
C VAL A 431 -13.24 -12.56 -12.74
N ASP A 432 -13.34 -13.16 -13.91
CA ASP A 432 -12.34 -12.96 -14.97
C ASP A 432 -12.42 -11.51 -15.45
N GLY A 433 -11.32 -10.76 -15.29
CA GLY A 433 -11.25 -9.34 -15.60
C GLY A 433 -11.44 -9.01 -17.08
N ARG A 434 -11.24 -9.96 -17.99
CA ARG A 434 -11.39 -9.74 -19.44
C ARG A 434 -12.79 -10.07 -19.95
N THR A 435 -13.49 -10.98 -19.27
CA THR A 435 -14.75 -11.55 -19.77
C THR A 435 -15.93 -11.34 -18.84
N LYS A 436 -15.72 -10.79 -17.64
CA LYS A 436 -16.74 -10.64 -16.58
C LYS A 436 -17.30 -11.97 -16.06
N LYS A 437 -16.68 -13.10 -16.42
CA LYS A 437 -17.14 -14.43 -16.02
C LYS A 437 -16.91 -14.63 -14.53
N VAL A 438 -17.96 -14.98 -13.79
CA VAL A 438 -17.86 -15.34 -12.37
C VAL A 438 -17.06 -16.63 -12.18
N LEU A 439 -16.01 -16.56 -11.35
CA LEU A 439 -15.10 -17.67 -11.05
C LEU A 439 -15.31 -18.25 -9.65
N ALA A 440 -15.61 -17.41 -8.66
CA ALA A 440 -16.02 -17.84 -7.32
C ALA A 440 -17.03 -16.86 -6.74
N LYS A 441 -18.02 -17.39 -6.02
CA LYS A 441 -19.05 -16.62 -5.32
C LYS A 441 -18.86 -16.80 -3.82
N SER A 442 -19.13 -15.75 -3.05
CA SER A 442 -19.16 -15.82 -1.58
C SER A 442 -17.84 -16.30 -0.97
N LEU A 443 -16.73 -15.74 -1.45
CA LEU A 443 -15.47 -15.88 -0.74
C LEU A 443 -15.58 -15.12 0.60
N PRO A 444 -15.03 -15.67 1.69
CA PRO A 444 -14.85 -14.91 2.93
C PRO A 444 -14.00 -13.67 2.68
N GLU A 445 -14.27 -12.59 3.41
CA GLU A 445 -13.53 -11.33 3.26
C GLU A 445 -12.06 -11.51 3.63
N GLU A 446 -11.80 -12.29 4.69
CA GLU A 446 -10.45 -12.67 5.12
C GLU A 446 -9.70 -13.55 4.10
N ASN A 447 -10.33 -13.94 2.99
CA ASN A 447 -9.73 -14.74 1.93
C ASN A 447 -9.46 -13.94 0.64
N ILE A 448 -9.53 -12.61 0.67
CA ILE A 448 -9.02 -11.79 -0.43
C ILE A 448 -7.49 -11.90 -0.41
N PRO A 449 -6.88 -12.52 -1.44
CA PRO A 449 -5.44 -12.64 -1.46
C PRO A 449 -4.77 -11.32 -1.78
N LEU A 450 -3.68 -11.08 -1.06
CA LEU A 450 -2.68 -10.09 -1.43
C LEU A 450 -1.74 -10.71 -2.46
N PHE A 451 -1.23 -9.92 -3.40
CA PHE A 451 -0.41 -10.41 -4.49
C PHE A 451 0.90 -9.66 -4.58
N SER A 452 1.97 -10.42 -4.69
CA SER A 452 3.30 -9.90 -4.97
C SER A 452 3.48 -9.74 -6.47
N GLN A 453 3.63 -8.50 -6.94
CA GLN A 453 3.73 -8.18 -8.37
C GLN A 453 4.88 -8.92 -9.07
N GLN A 454 6.01 -9.12 -8.39
CA GLN A 454 7.25 -9.63 -8.99
C GLN A 454 7.46 -11.14 -8.79
N SER A 455 6.87 -11.75 -7.76
CA SER A 455 7.24 -13.11 -7.37
C SER A 455 6.39 -14.23 -7.97
N GLY A 456 5.18 -13.91 -8.46
CA GLY A 456 4.23 -14.92 -8.92
C GLY A 456 3.59 -15.71 -7.77
N TYR A 457 3.52 -15.11 -6.58
CA TYR A 457 2.85 -15.65 -5.40
C TYR A 457 1.79 -14.67 -4.89
N GLY A 458 0.72 -15.22 -4.33
CA GLY A 458 -0.22 -14.48 -3.50
C GLY A 458 -0.27 -15.06 -2.10
N TYR A 459 -0.72 -14.27 -1.13
CA TYR A 459 -0.76 -14.68 0.27
C TYR A 459 -2.01 -14.16 0.96
N ILE A 460 -2.38 -14.84 2.05
CA ILE A 460 -3.54 -14.50 2.87
C ILE A 460 -3.11 -14.58 4.34
N SER A 461 -3.48 -13.56 5.10
CA SER A 461 -3.40 -13.56 6.55
C SER A 461 -4.78 -13.80 7.15
N THR A 462 -4.89 -14.77 8.06
CA THR A 462 -6.13 -15.07 8.78
C THR A 462 -5.81 -15.35 10.24
N GLU A 463 -6.83 -15.36 11.10
CA GLU A 463 -6.71 -15.82 12.49
C GLU A 463 -6.19 -17.27 12.62
N LYS A 464 -6.27 -18.07 11.54
CA LYS A 464 -5.81 -19.46 11.53
C LYS A 464 -4.36 -19.62 11.06
N GLY A 465 -3.78 -18.57 10.47
CA GLY A 465 -2.43 -18.62 9.92
C GLY A 465 -2.22 -17.67 8.75
N PHE A 466 -0.94 -17.53 8.41
CA PHE A 466 -0.48 -16.88 7.19
C PHE A 466 -0.16 -17.94 6.14
N PHE A 467 -0.71 -17.81 4.93
CA PHE A 467 -0.62 -18.82 3.88
C PHE A 467 -0.13 -18.21 2.57
N VAL A 468 0.90 -18.79 1.96
CA VAL A 468 1.45 -18.31 0.69
C VAL A 468 1.21 -19.34 -0.41
N PHE A 469 0.69 -18.90 -1.55
CA PHE A 469 0.27 -19.71 -2.68
C PHE A 469 0.98 -19.29 -3.96
N PRO A 470 1.45 -20.23 -4.79
CA PRO A 470 1.79 -19.92 -6.17
C PRO A 470 0.56 -19.39 -6.93
N VAL A 471 0.75 -18.37 -7.75
CA VAL A 471 -0.27 -17.91 -8.71
C VAL A 471 -0.41 -18.94 -9.83
N GLN A 472 -1.64 -19.23 -10.25
CA GLN A 472 -1.93 -20.10 -11.38
C GLN A 472 -2.04 -19.28 -12.68
N GLY A 473 -1.38 -19.75 -13.73
CA GLY A 473 -1.49 -19.21 -15.09
C GLY A 473 -2.77 -19.63 -15.80
#